data_AF-A0A373D8A2-F1
#
_entry.id   AF-A0A373D8A2-F1
#
_cell.length_a   1.000
_cell.length_b   1.000
_cell.length_c   1.000
_cell.angle_alpha   90.00
_cell.angle_beta   90.00
_cell.angle_gamma   90.00
#
_symmetry.space_group_name_H-M   'P 1'
#
loop_
_entity.id
_entity.type
_entity.pdbx_description
1 polymer ?
#
loop_
_entity_poly.entity_id
_entity_poly.type
_entity_poly.pdbx_seq_one_letter_code
_entity_poly.pdbx_strand_id
1 'polypeptide(L)'
;MMDEHGWWLRFADNTYPKGSVRDSGSVSHCWEQINGKWWAFDETGYAKTGWLRDEDYSGWFYMDLERGMQTGWVLLDGAWYYFNPNSDGKRGMMYAGQRTPDGYYVDKNGVWDGRSKQ
;
A
#
# COMPACT_ATOMS: atom_id res chain seq x y z
N MET A 1 -8.61 16.16 -4.90
CA MET A 1 -9.57 17.01 -4.16
C MET A 1 -9.92 16.31 -2.88
N MET A 2 -10.30 17.03 -1.83
CA MET A 2 -10.71 16.44 -0.55
C MET A 2 -12.13 16.89 -0.26
N ASP A 3 -12.99 15.96 0.16
CA ASP A 3 -14.35 16.23 0.64
C ASP A 3 -14.63 15.43 1.93
N GLU A 4 -15.91 15.29 2.29
CA GLU A 4 -16.34 14.58 3.51
C GLU A 4 -16.08 13.07 3.48
N HIS A 5 -15.92 12.48 2.29
CA HIS A 5 -15.68 11.05 2.12
C HIS A 5 -14.19 10.74 1.98
N GLY A 6 -13.40 11.69 1.48
CA GLY A 6 -11.95 11.61 1.51
C GLY A 6 -11.30 12.27 0.30
N TRP A 7 -10.05 11.89 0.05
CA TRP A 7 -9.30 12.40 -1.08
C TRP A 7 -9.63 11.60 -2.34
N TRP A 8 -9.98 12.28 -3.42
CA TRP A 8 -10.24 11.67 -4.74
C TRP A 8 -9.54 12.46 -5.84
N LEU A 9 -9.34 11.83 -7.00
CA LEU A 9 -8.67 12.42 -8.15
C LEU A 9 -9.65 12.61 -9.30
N ARG A 10 -9.54 13.72 -10.02
CA ARG A 10 -10.26 13.94 -11.29
C ARG A 10 -9.27 14.27 -12.38
N PHE A 11 -9.39 13.58 -13.50
CA PHE A 11 -8.60 13.83 -14.69
C PHE A 11 -9.20 14.96 -15.54
N ALA A 12 -8.43 15.45 -16.51
CA ALA A 12 -8.82 16.57 -17.37
C ALA A 12 -10.05 16.28 -18.25
N ASP A 13 -10.28 15.01 -18.58
CA ASP A 13 -11.43 14.52 -19.35
C ASP A 13 -12.68 14.30 -18.49
N ASN A 14 -12.65 14.73 -17.22
CA ASN A 14 -13.69 14.55 -16.21
C ASN A 14 -13.86 13.10 -15.71
N THR A 15 -13.00 12.17 -16.10
CA THR A 15 -12.95 10.82 -15.50
C THR A 15 -12.17 10.82 -14.19
N TYR A 16 -12.18 9.70 -13.47
CA TYR A 16 -11.47 9.52 -12.21
C TYR A 16 -11.03 8.06 -12.05
N PRO A 17 -9.91 7.80 -11.34
CA PRO A 17 -9.47 6.44 -11.07
C PRO A 17 -10.43 5.80 -10.06
N LYS A 18 -10.82 4.56 -10.33
CA LYS A 18 -11.60 3.75 -9.38
C LYS A 18 -11.26 2.28 -9.55
N GLY A 19 -11.19 1.59 -8.43
CA GLY A 19 -11.10 0.15 -8.37
C GLY A 19 -12.36 -0.54 -8.90
N SER A 20 -12.39 -1.85 -8.78
CA SER A 20 -13.55 -2.66 -9.14
C SER A 20 -13.79 -3.75 -8.11
N VAL A 21 -15.05 -4.09 -7.91
CA VAL A 21 -15.44 -5.25 -7.10
C VAL A 21 -15.54 -6.46 -8.03
N ARG A 22 -14.88 -7.55 -7.67
CA ARG A 22 -14.89 -8.82 -8.39
C ARG A 22 -16.10 -9.67 -7.99
N ASP A 23 -16.43 -10.67 -8.79
CA ASP A 23 -17.48 -11.65 -8.48
C ASP A 23 -17.23 -12.38 -7.15
N SER A 24 -15.97 -12.52 -6.75
CA SER A 24 -15.55 -13.05 -5.44
C SER A 24 -15.85 -12.13 -4.25
N GLY A 25 -16.33 -10.91 -4.49
CA GLY A 25 -16.51 -9.88 -3.47
C GLY A 25 -15.23 -9.17 -3.05
N SER A 26 -14.08 -9.51 -3.64
CA SER A 26 -12.83 -8.79 -3.40
C SER A 26 -12.75 -7.50 -4.20
N VAL A 27 -12.13 -6.48 -3.62
CA VAL A 27 -11.89 -5.19 -4.26
C VAL A 27 -10.50 -5.20 -4.89
N SER A 28 -10.43 -4.92 -6.18
CA SER A 28 -9.19 -4.56 -6.88
C SER A 28 -9.06 -3.05 -6.83
N HIS A 29 -7.86 -2.55 -6.56
CA HIS A 29 -7.59 -1.12 -6.46
C HIS A 29 -7.05 -0.55 -7.77
N CYS A 30 -7.44 0.68 -8.09
CA CYS A 30 -6.83 1.42 -9.18
C CYS A 30 -5.59 2.15 -8.63
N TRP A 31 -4.42 1.80 -9.13
CA TRP A 31 -3.16 2.40 -8.73
C TRP A 31 -2.74 3.50 -9.68
N GLU A 32 -2.50 4.70 -9.16
CA GLU A 32 -2.07 5.85 -9.93
C GLU A 32 -0.80 6.47 -9.36
N GLN A 33 0.11 6.86 -10.25
CA GLN A 33 1.32 7.58 -9.87
C GLN A 33 1.12 9.08 -10.07
N ILE A 34 1.13 9.84 -8.97
CA ILE A 34 0.86 11.27 -8.96
C ILE A 34 2.03 11.96 -8.27
N ASN A 35 2.70 12.87 -8.99
CA ASN A 35 3.89 13.59 -8.51
C ASN A 35 4.98 12.64 -7.95
N GLY A 36 5.19 11.50 -8.61
CA GLY A 36 6.19 10.49 -8.21
C GLY A 36 5.78 9.58 -7.06
N LYS A 37 4.59 9.77 -6.46
CA LYS A 37 4.05 8.94 -5.38
C LYS A 37 2.95 8.03 -5.90
N TRP A 38 2.87 6.82 -5.37
CA TRP A 38 1.79 5.88 -5.70
C TRP A 38 0.59 6.07 -4.78
N TRP A 39 -0.60 6.04 -5.36
CA TRP A 39 -1.88 6.15 -4.68
C TRP A 39 -2.80 5.02 -5.15
N ALA A 40 -3.61 4.49 -4.24
CA ALA A 40 -4.55 3.42 -4.53
C ALA A 40 -5.97 3.94 -4.29
N PHE A 41 -6.84 3.77 -5.28
CA PHE A 41 -8.23 4.20 -5.23
C PHE A 41 -9.16 2.99 -5.12
N ASP A 42 -10.18 3.10 -4.28
CA ASP A 42 -11.21 2.10 -4.11
C ASP A 42 -12.26 2.11 -5.23
N GLU A 43 -13.22 1.21 -5.16
CA GLU A 43 -14.30 1.06 -6.13
C GLU A 43 -15.21 2.30 -6.27
N THR A 44 -15.20 3.17 -5.25
CA THR A 44 -15.94 4.43 -5.24
C THR A 44 -15.12 5.61 -5.77
N GLY A 45 -13.81 5.42 -5.96
CA GLY A 45 -12.89 6.42 -6.50
C GLY A 45 -12.22 7.28 -5.43
N TYR A 46 -12.35 6.93 -4.15
CA TYR A 46 -11.61 7.58 -3.07
C TYR A 46 -10.30 6.85 -2.82
N ALA A 47 -9.28 7.62 -2.46
CA ALA A 47 -7.98 7.09 -2.15
C ALA A 47 -7.97 6.40 -0.79
N LYS A 48 -7.33 5.25 -0.74
CA LYS A 48 -7.14 4.48 0.48
C LYS A 48 -6.07 5.10 1.36
N THR A 49 -6.29 5.02 2.66
CA THR A 49 -5.31 5.34 3.72
C THR A 49 -5.20 4.17 4.68
N GLY A 50 -4.05 4.03 5.33
CA GLY A 50 -3.75 2.94 6.25
C GLY A 50 -3.45 1.61 5.53
N TRP A 51 -3.75 0.51 6.21
CA TRP A 51 -3.54 -0.84 5.70
C TRP A 51 -4.44 -1.13 4.49
N LEU A 52 -3.82 -1.64 3.43
CA LEU A 52 -4.49 -2.02 2.19
C LEU A 52 -4.07 -3.44 1.80
N ARG A 53 -5.03 -4.34 1.62
CA ARG A 53 -4.79 -5.65 1.01
C ARG A 53 -5.17 -5.57 -0.46
N ASP A 54 -4.20 -5.86 -1.32
CA ASP A 54 -4.46 -5.98 -2.75
C ASP A 54 -4.39 -7.46 -3.16
N GLU A 55 -5.50 -7.97 -3.68
CA GLU A 55 -5.61 -9.37 -4.10
C GLU A 55 -4.80 -9.68 -5.36
N ASP A 56 -4.53 -8.68 -6.22
CA ASP A 56 -3.71 -8.87 -7.43
C ASP A 56 -2.26 -9.20 -7.09
N TYR A 57 -1.79 -8.65 -5.98
CA TYR A 57 -0.47 -8.94 -5.44
C TYR A 57 -0.52 -10.02 -4.35
N SER A 58 -1.72 -10.39 -3.91
CA SER A 58 -1.95 -11.20 -2.70
C SER A 58 -1.15 -10.67 -1.50
N GLY A 59 -1.02 -9.35 -1.38
CA GLY A 59 -0.07 -8.70 -0.48
C GLY A 59 -0.63 -7.46 0.22
N TRP A 60 0.00 -7.10 1.35
CA TRP A 60 -0.35 -5.92 2.13
C TRP A 60 0.51 -4.72 1.74
N PHE A 61 -0.09 -3.54 1.76
CA PHE A 61 0.52 -2.24 1.52
C PHE A 61 0.08 -1.29 2.63
N TYR A 62 0.78 -0.17 2.76
CA TYR A 62 0.39 0.89 3.68
C TYR A 62 0.36 2.24 2.96
N MET A 63 -0.77 2.93 3.06
CA MET A 63 -1.04 4.19 2.39
C MET A 63 -1.04 5.33 3.41
N ASP A 64 -0.11 6.27 3.26
CA ASP A 64 -0.07 7.49 4.07
C ASP A 64 -0.77 8.63 3.31
N LEU A 65 -1.59 9.42 4.00
CA LEU A 65 -2.39 10.48 3.39
C LEU A 65 -1.55 11.60 2.76
N GLU A 66 -0.34 11.84 3.24
CA GLU A 66 0.55 12.90 2.76
C GLU A 66 1.67 12.36 1.85
N ARG A 67 2.09 11.13 2.12
CA ARG A 67 3.27 10.51 1.50
C ARG A 67 2.92 9.48 0.42
N GLY A 68 1.65 9.06 0.33
CA GLY A 68 1.22 7.99 -0.55
C GLY A 68 1.67 6.62 -0.04
N MET A 69 1.79 5.66 -0.95
CA MET A 69 2.26 4.31 -0.66
C MET A 69 3.64 4.32 -0.01
N GLN A 70 3.75 3.65 1.14
CA GLN A 70 5.01 3.55 1.87
C GLN A 70 5.96 2.51 1.27
N THR A 71 7.26 2.74 1.45
CA THR A 71 8.34 1.82 1.09
C THR A 71 9.45 1.85 2.13
N GLY A 72 10.21 0.77 2.26
CA GLY A 72 11.27 0.64 3.26
C GLY A 72 10.72 0.35 4.66
N TRP A 73 11.54 0.64 5.68
CA TRP A 73 11.16 0.51 7.09
C TRP A 73 10.20 1.61 7.51
N VAL A 74 9.09 1.23 8.13
CA VAL A 74 8.07 2.14 8.65
C VAL A 74 7.65 1.69 10.05
N LEU A 75 7.61 2.63 10.99
CA LEU A 75 7.11 2.42 12.35
C LEU A 75 5.62 2.76 12.37
N LEU A 76 4.78 1.75 12.58
CA LEU A 76 3.32 1.87 12.65
C LEU A 76 2.86 1.33 14.00
N ASP A 77 2.15 2.14 14.78
CA ASP A 77 1.58 1.75 16.08
C ASP A 77 2.58 1.06 17.03
N GLY A 78 3.84 1.49 16.99
CA GLY A 78 4.93 0.94 17.83
C GLY A 78 5.60 -0.33 17.29
N ALA A 79 5.19 -0.83 16.12
CA ALA A 79 5.79 -1.96 15.44
C ALA A 79 6.46 -1.56 14.12
N TRP A 80 7.62 -2.15 13.82
CA TRP A 80 8.33 -1.92 12.57
C TRP A 80 7.89 -2.92 11.50
N TYR A 81 7.60 -2.38 10.32
CA TYR A 81 7.25 -3.12 9.12
C TYR A 81 8.19 -2.75 7.98
N TYR A 82 8.40 -3.68 7.04
CA TYR A 82 9.23 -3.44 5.86
C TYR A 82 8.41 -3.61 4.58
N PHE A 83 8.34 -2.55 3.79
CA PHE A 83 7.66 -2.52 2.50
C PHE A 83 8.68 -2.49 1.36
N ASN A 84 8.44 -3.25 0.28
CA ASN A 84 9.42 -3.41 -0.80
C ASN A 84 9.80 -2.06 -1.45
N PRO A 85 11.07 -1.62 -1.38
CA PRO A 85 11.48 -0.34 -1.97
C PRO A 85 11.87 -0.47 -3.46
N ASN A 86 11.83 -1.66 -4.05
CA ASN A 86 12.29 -1.89 -5.42
C ASN A 86 11.13 -1.78 -6.41
N SER A 87 11.41 -1.22 -7.59
CA SER A 87 10.45 -1.13 -8.69
C SER A 87 10.46 -2.41 -9.53
N ASP A 88 10.07 -3.53 -8.91
CA ASP A 88 10.13 -4.90 -9.47
C ASP A 88 8.73 -5.47 -9.79
N GLY A 89 7.72 -4.59 -9.87
CA GLY A 89 6.31 -4.98 -9.99
C GLY A 89 5.64 -5.31 -8.65
N LYS A 90 6.37 -5.34 -7.53
CA LYS A 90 5.83 -5.53 -6.17
C LYS A 90 6.26 -4.41 -5.22
N ARG A 91 6.58 -3.23 -5.75
CA ARG A 91 6.96 -2.05 -4.97
C ARG A 91 5.87 -1.74 -3.95
N GLY A 92 6.27 -1.48 -2.70
CA GLY A 92 5.37 -1.18 -1.59
C GLY A 92 4.72 -2.39 -0.94
N MET A 93 4.88 -3.60 -1.49
CA MET A 93 4.34 -4.81 -0.86
C MET A 93 5.11 -5.12 0.43
N MET A 94 4.38 -5.39 1.51
CA MET A 94 4.92 -5.73 2.81
C MET A 94 5.60 -7.10 2.79
N TYR A 95 6.78 -7.19 3.40
CA TYR A 95 7.41 -8.47 3.71
C TYR A 95 6.73 -9.10 4.93
N ALA A 96 6.38 -10.38 4.86
CA ALA A 96 5.78 -11.12 5.96
C ALA A 96 6.27 -12.57 5.98
N GLY A 97 6.73 -13.04 7.14
CA GLY A 97 7.20 -14.41 7.37
C GLY A 97 8.54 -14.73 6.71
N GLN A 98 9.35 -13.72 6.42
CA GLN A 98 10.57 -13.85 5.61
C GLN A 98 11.62 -12.82 6.02
N ARG A 99 12.83 -12.95 5.46
CA ARG A 99 13.91 -11.97 5.64
C ARG A 99 13.76 -10.81 4.66
N THR A 100 13.96 -9.59 5.15
CA THR A 100 14.11 -8.38 4.33
C THR A 100 15.44 -8.41 3.56
N PRO A 101 15.58 -7.64 2.46
CA PRO A 101 16.83 -7.59 1.68
C PRO A 101 18.04 -7.13 2.48
N ASP A 102 17.84 -6.34 3.53
CA ASP A 102 18.88 -5.87 4.45
C ASP A 102 19.15 -6.83 5.63
N GLY A 103 18.49 -7.99 5.68
CA GLY A 103 18.85 -9.12 6.54
C GLY A 103 18.08 -9.25 7.85
N TYR A 104 16.98 -8.52 8.05
CA TYR A 104 16.14 -8.67 9.24
C TYR A 104 14.99 -9.64 8.97
N TYR A 105 14.64 -10.47 9.95
CA TYR A 105 13.47 -11.32 9.85
C TYR A 105 12.22 -10.56 10.34
N VAL A 106 11.15 -10.59 9.54
CA VAL A 106 9.82 -10.12 9.94
C VAL A 106 8.88 -11.32 10.07
N ASP A 107 8.05 -11.33 11.10
CA ASP A 107 7.13 -12.43 11.38
C ASP A 107 6.02 -12.55 10.31
N LYS A 108 5.15 -13.56 10.42
CA LYS A 108 4.04 -13.79 9.48
C LYS A 108 3.05 -12.63 9.35
N ASN A 109 3.06 -11.69 10.28
CA ASN A 109 2.25 -10.47 10.26
C ASN A 109 3.04 -9.26 9.73
N GLY A 110 4.31 -9.46 9.34
CA GLY A 110 5.22 -8.42 8.86
C GLY A 110 5.92 -7.63 9.96
N VAL A 111 5.75 -8.03 11.23
CA VAL A 111 6.31 -7.30 12.37
C VAL A 111 7.76 -7.74 12.60
N TRP A 112 8.68 -6.78 12.69
CA TRP A 112 10.03 -7.04 13.18
C TRP A 112 10.04 -7.20 14.70
N ASP A 113 10.68 -8.26 15.18
CA ASP A 113 10.74 -8.64 16.60
C ASP A 113 11.80 -7.85 17.42
N GLY A 114 12.44 -6.84 16.82
CA GLY A 114 13.46 -6.03 17.46
C GLY A 114 14.83 -6.70 17.58
N ARG A 115 15.01 -7.92 17.05
CA ARG A 115 16.27 -8.65 17.14
C ARG A 115 17.24 -8.28 16.02
N SER A 116 18.53 -8.44 16.30
CA SER A 116 19.60 -8.27 15.32
C SER A 116 19.43 -9.19 14.10
N LYS A 117 20.05 -8.80 12.99
CA LYS A 117 20.08 -9.58 11.73
C LYS A 117 20.47 -11.05 12.01
N GLN A 118 19.79 -11.98 11.34
CA GLN A 118 19.98 -13.43 11.49
C GLN A 118 20.52 -14.05 10.21
#